data_AF-A0A3B9WMD9-F1
#
_entry.id   AF-A0A3B9WMD9-F1
#
_cell.length_a   1.000
_cell.length_b   1.000
_cell.length_c   1.000
_cell.angle_alpha   90.00
_cell.angle_beta   90.00
_cell.angle_gamma   90.00
#
_symmetry.space_group_name_H-M   'P 1'
#
loop_
_entity.id
_entity.type
_entity.pdbx_description
1 polymer ?
#
loop_
_entity_poly.entity_id
_entity_poly.type
_entity_poly.pdbx_seq_one_letter_code
_entity_poly.pdbx_strand_id
1 'polypeptide(L)' 'GARPLRRALQRLIEDPMSEKLLNKEFTAGEIIVVDTEEDPETAGERRMTFTAVEGFKSPAAIELAGAGDGTTATPE' A
#
# COMPACT_ATOMS: atom_id res chain seq x y z
N GLY A 1 17.08 -19.33 -11.22
CA GLY A 1 16.16 -19.12 -10.08
C GLY A 1 16.10 -17.65 -9.75
N ALA A 2 14.91 -17.06 -9.69
CA ALA A 2 14.67 -15.61 -9.55
C ALA A 2 15.03 -15.01 -8.16
N ARG A 3 15.77 -15.75 -7.32
CA ARG A 3 16.24 -15.29 -6.01
C ARG A 3 16.99 -13.95 -6.06
N PRO A 4 17.83 -13.65 -7.08
CA PRO A 4 18.48 -12.35 -7.19
C PRO A 4 17.48 -11.20 -7.31
N LEU A 5 16.41 -11.37 -8.10
CA LEU A 5 15.40 -10.34 -8.33
C LEU A 5 14.60 -10.05 -7.06
N ARG A 6 14.19 -11.09 -6.33
CA ARG A 6 13.48 -10.93 -5.06
C ARG A 6 14.30 -10.14 -4.04
N ARG A 7 15.61 -10.42 -3.93
CA ARG A 7 16.50 -9.68 -3.03
C ARG A 7 16.69 -8.22 -3.45
N ALA A 8 16.77 -7.96 -4.76
CA ALA A 8 16.85 -6.60 -5.26
C ALA A 8 15.59 -5.81 -4.91
N LEU A 9 14.40 -6.40 -5.11
CA LEU A 9 13.14 -5.77 -4.73
C LEU A 9 13.05 -5.50 -3.22
N GLN A 10 13.43 -6.47 -2.40
CA GLN A 10 13.40 -6.33 -0.94
C GLN A 10 14.34 -5.19 -0.49
N ARG A 11 15.59 -5.20 -0.97
CA ARG A 11 16.60 -4.19 -0.59
C ARG A 11 16.28 -2.78 -1.10
N LEU A 12 15.78 -2.68 -2.33
CA LEU A 12 15.60 -1.39 -2.98
C LEU A 12 14.23 -0.76 -2.67
N ILE A 13 13.20 -1.56 -2.40
CA ILE A 13 11.83 -1.07 -2.23
C ILE A 13 11.27 -1.41 -0.85
N GLU A 14 11.31 -2.68 -0.44
CA GLU A 14 10.65 -3.13 0.80
C GLU A 14 11.30 -2.58 2.06
N ASP A 15 12.63 -2.58 2.13
CA ASP A 15 13.41 -2.04 3.24
C ASP A 15 13.14 -0.53 3.45
N PRO A 16 13.33 0.36 2.44
CA PRO A 16 13.07 1.79 2.62
C PRO A 16 11.60 2.13 2.82
N MET A 17 10.66 1.38 2.22
CA MET A 17 9.24 1.57 2.53
C MET A 17 8.92 1.23 3.99
N SER A 18 9.55 0.19 4.53
CA SER A 18 9.33 -0.22 5.93
C SER A 18 9.79 0.85 6.91
N GLU A 19 10.94 1.49 6.65
CA GLU A 19 11.43 2.62 7.44
C GLU A 19 10.47 3.82 7.38
N LYS A 20 10.01 4.19 6.18
CA LYS A 20 9.06 5.30 5.98
C LYS A 20 7.72 5.05 6.66
N LEU A 21 7.23 3.81 6.60
CA LEU A 21 6.01 3.41 7.29
C LEU A 21 6.18 3.46 8.82
N LEU A 22 7.32 3.00 9.35
CA LEU A 22 7.63 3.06 10.77
C LEU A 22 7.73 4.52 11.26
N ASN A 23 8.27 5.41 10.42
CA ASN A 23 8.32 6.86 10.67
C ASN A 23 6.97 7.56 10.51
N LYS A 24 5.90 6.82 10.15
CA LYS A 24 4.54 7.35 9.89
C LYS A 24 4.50 8.38 8.75
N GLU A 25 5.40 8.28 7.78
CA GLU A 25 5.37 9.11 6.56
C GLU A 25 4.22 8.72 5.63
N PHE A 26 3.74 7.47 5.74
CA PHE A 26 2.64 6.93 4.95
C PHE A 26 1.54 6.37 5.85
N THR A 27 0.30 6.47 5.39
CA THR A 27 -0.89 6.00 6.11
C THR A 27 -1.62 4.90 5.35
N ALA A 28 -2.44 4.13 6.09
CA ALA A 28 -3.21 3.06 5.50
C ALA A 28 -4.23 3.62 4.49
N GLY A 29 -4.28 3.01 3.31
CA GLY A 29 -5.18 3.42 2.23
C GLY A 29 -4.55 4.36 1.21
N GLU A 30 -3.28 4.76 1.39
CA GLU A 30 -2.52 5.48 0.37
C GLU A 30 -1.95 4.51 -0.67
N ILE A 31 -1.87 4.97 -1.92
CA ILE A 31 -1.10 4.30 -2.96
C ILE A 31 0.28 4.97 -3.01
N ILE A 32 1.34 4.17 -2.86
CA ILE A 32 2.71 4.68 -2.94
C ILE A 32 3.25 4.48 -4.35
N VAL A 33 3.55 5.59 -5.02
CA VAL A 33 4.22 5.61 -6.32
C VAL A 33 5.72 5.64 -6.08
N VAL A 34 6.44 4.71 -6.71
CA VAL A 34 7.90 4.61 -6.64
C VAL A 34 8.48 4.93 -8.01
N ASP A 35 9.40 5.89 -8.07
CA ASP A 35 10.08 6.29 -9.30
C ASP A 35 11.59 6.39 -9.07
N THR A 36 12.36 6.65 -10.13
CA THR A 36 13.80 6.93 -10.08
C THR A 36 14.11 8.29 -10.66
N GLU A 37 14.80 9.12 -9.90
CA GLU A 37 15.26 10.44 -10.32
C GLU A 37 16.79 10.50 -10.32
N GLU A 38 17.36 11.43 -11.07
CA GLU A 38 18.80 11.71 -11.02
C GLU A 38 19.18 12.29 -9.66
N ASP A 39 20.30 11.82 -9.12
CA ASP A 39 20.82 12.34 -7.86
C ASP A 39 21.50 13.70 -8.10
N PRO A 40 21.04 14.78 -7.43
CA PRO A 40 21.61 16.12 -7.62
C PRO A 40 23.01 16.27 -7.00
N GLU A 41 23.39 15.40 -6.05
CA GLU A 41 24.69 15.41 -5.39
C GLU A 41 25.69 14.50 -6.10
N THR A 42 25.22 13.46 -6.78
CA THR A 42 26.07 12.48 -7.47
C THR A 42 25.67 12.29 -8.92
N ALA A 43 26.38 13.00 -9.82
CA ALA A 43 26.14 12.92 -11.25
C ALA A 43 26.28 11.48 -11.80
N GLY A 44 25.21 10.98 -12.42
CA GLY A 44 25.15 9.64 -13.02
C GLY A 44 24.54 8.56 -12.12
N GLU A 45 24.22 8.89 -10.87
CA GLU A 45 23.47 8.00 -9.98
C GLU A 45 21.97 8.30 -10.02
N ARG A 46 21.16 7.26 -9.78
CA ARG A 46 19.70 7.37 -9.68
C ARG A 46 19.26 7.02 -8.28
N ARG A 47 18.48 7.91 -7.68
CA ARG A 47 17.84 7.71 -6.39
C ARG A 47 16.39 7.29 -6.57
N MET A 48 15.89 6.44 -5.68
CA MET A 48 14.47 6.09 -5.65
C MET A 48 13.67 7.17 -4.93
N THR A 49 12.57 7.59 -5.52
CA THR A 49 11.60 8.52 -4.92
C THR A 49 10.32 7.79 -4.59
N PHE A 50 9.69 8.17 -3.48
CA PHE A 50 8.47 7.56 -2.97
C PHE A 50 7.46 8.67 -2.72
N THR A 51 6.31 8.61 -3.37
CA THR A 51 5.25 9.62 -3.26
C THR A 51 3.93 8.95 -2.92
N ALA A 52 3.29 9.37 -1.84
CA ALA A 52 1.95 8.94 -1.50
C ALA A 52 0.93 9.73 -2.32
N VAL A 53 0.00 9.01 -2.93
CA VAL A 53 -1.20 9.57 -3.54
C VAL A 53 -2.42 8.99 -2.83
N GLU A 54 -3.51 9.76 -2.76
CA GLU A 54 -4.76 9.28 -2.16
C GLU A 54 -5.19 8.03 -2.93
N GLY A 55 -5.20 6.89 -2.22
CA GLY A 55 -5.53 5.63 -2.83
C GLY A 55 -7.00 5.56 -3.19
N PHE A 56 -7.31 4.70 -4.15
CA PHE A 56 -8.70 4.40 -4.48
C PHE A 56 -9.43 3.94 -3.22
N LYS A 57 -10.35 4.77 -2.71
CA LYS A 57 -11.33 4.33 -1.73
C LYS A 57 -12.23 3.33 -2.43
N SER A 58 -11.90 2.04 -2.30
CA SER A 58 -12.90 1.00 -2.55
C SER A 58 -14.14 1.40 -1.76
N PRO A 59 -15.31 1.61 -2.38
CA PRO A 59 -16.51 1.94 -1.63
C PRO A 59 -16.66 0.88 -0.56
N ALA A 60 -16.61 1.33 0.71
CA ALA A 60 -16.55 0.48 1.87
C ALA A 60 -17.70 -0.54 1.78
N ALA A 61 -17.32 -1.83 1.71
CA ALA A 61 -18.23 -2.97 1.71
C ALA A 61 -19.34 -2.93 0.65
N ILE A 62 -19.34 -3.89 -0.27
CA ILE A 62 -20.64 -4.49 -0.62
C ILE A 62 -21.18 -4.99 0.72
N GLU A 63 -22.10 -4.24 1.33
CA GLU A 63 -22.92 -4.76 2.42
C GLU A 63 -23.48 -6.07 1.90
N LEU A 64 -23.09 -7.17 2.56
CA LEU A 64 -23.59 -8.50 2.27
C LEU A 64 -25.06 -8.53 2.68
N ALA A 65 -25.92 -7.95 1.85
CA ALA A 65 -27.37 -8.01 1.97
C ALA A 65 -27.78 -9.45 1.64
N GLY A 66 -27.94 -10.29 2.66
CA GLY A 66 -28.40 -11.66 2.44
C GLY A 66 -28.20 -12.65 3.58
N ALA A 67 -28.50 -12.27 4.82
CA ALA A 67 -28.80 -13.26 5.87
C ALA A 67 -30.03 -12.80 6.63
N GLY A 68 -31.17 -12.78 5.94
CA GLY A 68 -32.47 -12.75 6.59
C GLY A 68 -32.74 -14.13 7.19
N ASP A 69 -32.49 -14.29 8.49
CA ASP A 69 -33.05 -15.42 9.22
C ASP A 69 -34.39 -14.96 9.81
N GLY A 70 -35.46 -15.37 9.12
CA GLY A 70 -36.81 -15.20 9.62
C GLY A 70 -37.07 -16.23 10.70
N THR A 71 -37.36 -15.78 11.92
CA THR A 71 -38.24 -16.55 12.80
C THR A 71 -39.18 -15.61 13.55
N THR A 72 -40.45 -15.91 13.35
CA THR A 72 -41.68 -15.32 13.85
C THR A 72 -41.79 -15.38 15.38
N ALA A 73 -42.25 -14.29 16.01
CA ALA A 73 -43.35 -14.30 16.99
C ALA A 73 -43.62 -12.90 17.59
N THR A 74 -44.80 -12.37 17.29
CA THR A 74 -45.64 -11.44 18.08
C THR A 74 -47.02 -12.12 18.12
N PRO A 75 -47.95 -11.95 19.08
CA PRO A 75 -48.11 -10.99 20.20
C PRO A 75 -48.18 -11.73 21.57
N GLU A 76 -48.37 -11.15 22.76
CA GLU A 76 -49.40 -10.22 23.29
C GLU A 76 -48.88 -9.56 24.58
#